data_AF-A0A8T0FME8-F1
#
_entry.id   AF-A0A8T0FME8-F1
#
_cell.length_a   1.000
_cell.length_b   1.000
_cell.length_c   1.000
_cell.angle_alpha   90.00
_cell.angle_beta   90.00
_cell.angle_gamma   90.00
#
_symmetry.space_group_name_H-M   'P 1'
#
loop_
_entity.id
_entity.type
_entity.pdbx_description
1 polymer ?
#
loop_
_entity_poly.entity_id
_entity_poly.type
_entity_poly.pdbx_seq_one_letter_code
_entity_poly.pdbx_strand_id
1 'polypeptide(L)'
;MVHDADWEKWYWQERSVRPEDRKREPLPPGKAFWQFKEEYDKCFSSLKQGLTTSPVLTYPRTDKDFILDTDASNEGIGAGLSQKIGNEECVIAYFSKSLDNVLYRKWESDGVTSYRWQLILPKSRIPEVLRETHDSPSRGHFGVMKTMSKTRERFYWDRLSADVEKWCRECHACGPRKGPKTRTKGRLQLYNVGAPFERIALDILGPFPVTTKGNKSAEHEATRLTPAEMLFGRTLRLPCDILFGRPNETPSSPNEYMKNLEARLESIHAFARERNKLASERMKTLYDSRATNHQFKEEYS
;
A
#
# COMPACT_ATOMS: atom_id res chain seq x y z
N MET A 1 -1.96 55.98 -23.54
CA MET A 1 -1.53 55.12 -24.66
C MET A 1 -0.54 54.09 -24.15
N VAL A 2 -1.04 52.94 -23.71
CA VAL A 2 -0.44 51.62 -23.96
C VAL A 2 -1.65 50.72 -24.13
N HIS A 3 -1.86 50.29 -25.37
CA HIS A 3 -2.91 49.40 -25.81
C HIS A 3 -2.57 47.95 -25.45
N ASP A 4 -3.62 47.18 -25.18
CA ASP A 4 -3.77 45.75 -25.46
C ASP A 4 -2.74 44.78 -24.87
N ALA A 5 -2.99 44.36 -23.64
CA ALA A 5 -2.55 43.05 -23.16
C ALA A 5 -3.62 42.01 -23.54
N ASP A 6 -3.36 41.32 -24.65
CA ASP A 6 -4.15 40.22 -25.18
C ASP A 6 -4.02 38.98 -24.29
N TRP A 7 -5.04 38.75 -23.45
CA TRP A 7 -5.08 37.71 -22.43
C TRP A 7 -5.50 36.34 -22.98
N GLU A 8 -5.82 36.22 -24.27
CA GLU A 8 -6.19 34.94 -24.91
C GLU A 8 -4.98 34.03 -25.22
N LYS A 9 -3.74 34.54 -25.14
CA LYS A 9 -2.52 33.80 -25.52
C LYS A 9 -1.98 32.81 -24.49
N TRP A 10 -2.47 32.80 -23.25
CA TRP A 10 -1.84 32.04 -22.16
C TRP A 10 -2.48 30.67 -21.84
N TYR A 11 -3.65 30.33 -22.40
CA TYR A 11 -4.36 29.09 -22.03
C TYR A 11 -4.54 28.04 -23.14
N TRP A 12 -4.01 28.26 -24.34
CA TRP A 12 -4.04 27.26 -25.41
C TRP A 12 -2.66 27.06 -26.05
N GLN A 13 -1.77 26.34 -25.36
CA GLN A 13 -0.76 25.57 -26.08
C GLN A 13 -1.40 24.26 -26.54
N GLU A 14 -1.91 24.28 -27.77
CA GLU A 14 -2.18 23.07 -28.54
C GLU A 14 -0.94 22.17 -28.49
N ARG A 15 -1.09 20.99 -27.88
CA ARG A 15 -0.14 19.90 -28.08
C ARG A 15 -0.22 19.50 -29.55
N SER A 16 0.66 20.07 -30.36
CA SER A 16 0.98 19.61 -31.70
C SER A 16 1.60 18.20 -31.62
N VAL A 17 0.75 17.18 -31.55
CA VAL A 17 1.16 15.79 -31.82
C VAL A 17 1.08 15.62 -33.33
N ARG A 18 2.25 15.37 -33.95
CA ARG A 18 2.38 15.13 -35.40
C ARG A 18 1.47 13.96 -35.84
N PRO A 19 0.80 14.00 -37.00
CA PRO A 19 -0.24 13.02 -37.36
C PRO A 19 0.25 11.63 -37.80
N GLU A 20 1.51 11.24 -37.65
CA GLU A 20 2.04 10.07 -38.36
C GLU A 20 2.31 8.80 -37.55
N ASP A 21 2.14 8.76 -36.21
CA ASP A 21 2.47 7.52 -35.44
C ASP A 21 1.43 7.06 -34.40
N ARG A 22 0.13 7.19 -34.71
CA ARG A 22 -0.88 6.30 -34.11
C ARG A 22 -1.34 5.30 -35.15
N LYS A 23 -0.73 4.11 -35.14
CA LYS A 23 -1.35 2.91 -35.71
C LYS A 23 -2.71 2.76 -35.03
N ARG A 24 -3.78 3.16 -35.73
CA ARG A 24 -5.16 2.89 -35.33
C ARG A 24 -5.33 1.38 -35.44
N GLU A 25 -5.41 0.68 -34.31
CA GLU A 25 -5.86 -0.70 -34.33
C GLU A 25 -7.26 -0.74 -34.97
N PRO A 26 -7.53 -1.70 -35.88
CA PRO A 26 -8.86 -1.83 -36.45
C PRO A 26 -9.86 -2.11 -35.34
N LEU A 27 -10.93 -1.32 -35.27
CA LEU A 27 -12.03 -1.59 -34.36
C LEU A 27 -12.63 -2.99 -34.64
N PRO A 28 -13.02 -3.75 -33.61
CA PRO A 28 -13.59 -5.07 -33.79
C PRO A 28 -14.86 -5.01 -34.68
N PRO A 29 -15.09 -6.04 -35.52
CA PRO A 29 -16.23 -6.07 -36.43
C PRO A 29 -17.52 -6.10 -35.61
N GLY A 30 -18.40 -5.11 -35.81
CA GLY A 30 -19.70 -5.02 -35.13
C GLY A 30 -20.02 -3.68 -34.47
N LYS A 31 -19.11 -2.70 -34.45
CA LYS A 31 -19.44 -1.33 -34.03
C LYS A 31 -20.02 -0.55 -35.21
N ALA A 32 -21.26 -0.10 -35.07
CA ALA A 32 -21.93 0.77 -36.04
C ALA A 32 -21.00 1.95 -36.41
N PHE A 33 -20.72 2.08 -37.71
CA PHE A 33 -20.09 3.28 -38.24
C PHE A 33 -21.08 4.42 -38.06
N TRP A 34 -20.79 5.34 -37.14
CA TRP A 34 -21.53 6.58 -37.01
C TRP A 34 -21.32 7.40 -38.28
N GLN A 35 -22.34 7.42 -39.15
CA GLN A 35 -22.36 8.36 -40.26
C GLN A 35 -22.78 9.72 -39.72
N PHE A 36 -21.83 10.66 -39.68
CA PHE A 36 -22.13 12.05 -39.40
C PHE A 36 -22.99 12.59 -40.55
N LYS A 37 -24.29 12.73 -40.29
CA LYS A 37 -25.25 13.40 -41.17
C LYS A 37 -25.25 14.90 -40.89
N GLU A 38 -25.48 15.71 -41.92
CA GLU A 38 -25.58 17.18 -41.82
C GLU A 38 -26.60 17.67 -40.78
N GLU A 39 -27.62 16.86 -40.48
CA GLU A 39 -28.61 17.14 -39.45
C GLU A 39 -28.00 17.20 -38.03
N TYR A 40 -26.99 16.37 -37.74
CA TYR A 40 -26.32 16.36 -36.44
C TYR A 40 -25.41 17.57 -36.26
N ASP A 41 -24.73 18.00 -37.34
CA ASP A 41 -23.89 19.20 -37.32
C ASP A 41 -24.71 20.46 -37.09
N LYS A 42 -25.92 20.52 -37.65
CA LYS A 42 -26.90 21.58 -37.36
C LYS A 42 -27.33 21.55 -35.90
N CYS A 43 -27.74 20.40 -35.37
CA CYS A 43 -28.13 20.28 -33.95
C CYS A 43 -26.98 20.65 -33.01
N PHE A 44 -25.77 20.17 -33.26
CA PHE A 44 -24.60 20.47 -32.44
C PHE A 44 -24.22 21.95 -32.50
N SER A 45 -24.31 22.57 -33.68
CA SER A 45 -24.07 24.02 -33.85
C SER A 45 -25.12 24.86 -33.14
N SER A 46 -26.40 24.49 -33.21
CA SER A 46 -27.49 25.15 -32.47
C SER A 46 -27.31 25.02 -30.96
N LEU A 47 -26.89 23.84 -30.47
CA LEU A 47 -26.60 23.62 -29.05
C LEU A 47 -25.40 24.45 -28.59
N LYS A 48 -24.32 24.46 -29.38
CA LYS A 48 -23.14 25.27 -29.13
C LYS A 48 -23.50 26.75 -29.10
N GLN A 49 -24.33 27.21 -30.03
CA GLN A 49 -24.84 28.57 -30.04
C GLN A 49 -25.63 28.84 -28.76
N GLY A 50 -26.64 28.03 -28.42
CA GLY A 50 -27.43 28.21 -27.19
C GLY A 50 -26.63 28.18 -25.88
N LEU A 51 -25.52 27.42 -25.83
CA LEU A 51 -24.60 27.38 -24.68
C LEU A 51 -23.61 28.56 -24.63
N THR A 52 -23.33 29.20 -25.77
CA THR A 52 -22.37 30.32 -25.88
C THR A 52 -23.05 31.69 -26.00
N THR A 53 -24.30 31.72 -26.43
CA THR A 53 -25.19 32.88 -26.33
C THR A 53 -25.89 32.82 -24.99
N SER A 54 -25.34 33.61 -24.07
CA SER A 54 -25.75 33.78 -22.68
C SER A 54 -27.27 33.70 -22.43
N PRO A 55 -27.71 33.02 -21.36
CA PRO A 55 -28.35 33.68 -20.26
C PRO A 55 -27.25 34.13 -19.29
N VAL A 56 -27.14 35.43 -19.05
CA VAL A 56 -26.16 35.97 -18.09
C VAL A 56 -26.61 35.48 -16.72
N LEU A 57 -25.70 34.87 -15.94
CA LEU A 57 -26.02 34.50 -14.56
C LEU A 57 -26.59 35.72 -13.83
N THR A 58 -27.78 35.58 -13.25
CA THR A 58 -28.44 36.68 -12.56
C THR A 58 -28.03 36.71 -11.10
N TYR A 59 -27.92 37.91 -10.54
CA TYR A 59 -27.63 38.07 -9.11
C TYR A 59 -28.74 37.48 -8.24
N PRO A 60 -28.40 36.72 -7.19
CA PRO A 60 -29.37 36.13 -6.29
C PRO A 60 -30.13 37.21 -5.51
N ARG A 61 -31.44 37.03 -5.41
CA ARG A 61 -32.34 37.90 -4.65
C ARG A 61 -32.87 37.18 -3.42
N THR A 62 -32.56 37.68 -2.23
CA THR A 62 -32.94 37.04 -0.97
C THR A 62 -34.44 37.12 -0.65
N ASP A 63 -35.18 37.95 -1.38
CA ASP A 63 -36.63 38.14 -1.25
C ASP A 63 -37.47 37.20 -2.14
N LYS A 64 -36.83 36.26 -2.84
CA LYS A 64 -37.49 35.33 -3.75
C LYS A 64 -37.09 33.88 -3.47
N ASP A 65 -37.99 32.96 -3.76
CA ASP A 65 -37.75 31.53 -3.63
C ASP A 65 -36.70 31.05 -4.63
N PHE A 66 -35.77 30.23 -4.15
CA PHE A 66 -34.79 29.54 -4.98
C PHE A 66 -35.39 28.25 -5.55
N ILE A 67 -35.12 28.00 -6.82
CA ILE A 67 -35.44 26.75 -7.52
C ILE A 67 -34.12 26.00 -7.69
N LEU A 68 -34.10 24.73 -7.31
CA LEU A 68 -32.93 23.87 -7.38
C LEU A 68 -33.29 22.65 -8.24
N ASP A 69 -32.71 22.60 -9.43
CA ASP A 69 -32.73 21.44 -10.29
C ASP A 69 -31.47 20.63 -10.06
N THR A 70 -31.62 19.34 -9.77
CA THR A 70 -30.48 18.42 -9.60
C THR A 70 -30.59 17.27 -10.58
N ASP A 71 -29.47 16.90 -11.17
CA ASP A 71 -29.34 15.68 -11.96
C ASP A 71 -28.16 14.85 -11.47
N ALA A 72 -28.19 13.56 -11.78
CA ALA A 72 -27.09 12.67 -11.47
C ALA A 72 -26.95 11.60 -12.55
N SER A 73 -25.71 11.20 -12.78
CA SER A 73 -25.30 10.08 -13.60
C SER A 73 -24.36 9.17 -12.82
N ASN A 74 -23.96 8.04 -13.41
CA ASN A 74 -22.94 7.17 -12.83
C ASN A 74 -21.55 7.83 -12.73
N GLU A 75 -21.32 8.94 -13.45
CA GLU A 75 -20.00 9.58 -13.61
C GLU A 75 -19.92 10.95 -12.94
N GLY A 76 -21.05 11.53 -12.52
CA GLY A 76 -21.09 12.89 -12.02
C GLY A 76 -22.48 13.33 -11.58
N ILE A 77 -22.49 14.38 -10.76
CA ILE A 77 -23.69 15.02 -10.22
C ILE A 77 -23.70 16.46 -10.72
N GLY A 78 -24.83 16.93 -11.23
CA GLY A 78 -25.07 18.30 -11.66
C GLY A 78 -26.17 18.96 -10.84
N ALA A 79 -26.10 20.29 -10.72
CA ALA A 79 -27.20 21.09 -10.19
C ALA A 79 -27.25 22.47 -10.86
N GLY A 80 -28.46 22.95 -11.13
CA GLY A 80 -28.75 24.31 -11.53
C GLY A 80 -29.52 25.01 -10.41
N LEU A 81 -29.06 26.19 -9.99
CA LEU A 81 -29.77 27.05 -9.05
C LEU A 81 -30.35 28.23 -9.84
N SER A 82 -31.66 28.45 -9.74
CA SER A 82 -32.39 29.47 -10.49
C SER A 82 -33.41 30.20 -9.61
N GLN A 83 -33.91 31.33 -10.09
CA GLN A 83 -35.01 32.09 -9.48
C GLN A 83 -35.96 32.60 -10.57
N LYS A 84 -37.26 32.70 -10.24
CA LYS A 84 -38.24 33.38 -11.11
C LYS A 84 -38.11 34.90 -10.98
N ILE A 85 -37.66 35.56 -12.05
CA ILE A 85 -37.53 37.01 -12.13
C ILE A 85 -38.48 37.53 -13.20
N GLY A 86 -39.63 38.06 -12.74
CA GLY A 86 -40.71 38.42 -13.65
C GLY A 86 -41.43 37.15 -14.12
N ASN A 87 -41.57 36.99 -15.43
CA ASN A 87 -42.19 35.82 -16.05
C ASN A 87 -41.18 34.77 -16.55
N GLU A 88 -39.89 35.01 -16.31
CA GLU A 88 -38.80 34.16 -16.77
C GLU A 88 -38.03 33.56 -15.60
N GLU A 89 -37.50 32.37 -15.82
CA GLU A 89 -36.61 31.70 -14.88
C GLU A 89 -35.17 32.04 -15.24
N CYS A 90 -34.48 32.70 -14.32
CA CYS A 90 -33.09 33.10 -14.51
C CYS A 90 -32.17 32.21 -13.69
N VAL A 91 -31.11 31.71 -14.32
CA VAL A 91 -30.10 30.89 -13.64
C VAL A 91 -29.16 31.79 -12.83
N ILE A 92 -28.88 31.40 -11.60
CA ILE A 92 -28.00 32.08 -10.65
C ILE A 92 -26.64 31.40 -10.61
N ALA A 93 -26.63 30.06 -10.58
CA ALA A 93 -25.39 29.29 -10.50
C ALA A 93 -25.57 27.89 -11.08
N TYR A 94 -24.47 27.33 -11.60
CA TYR A 94 -24.35 25.92 -11.93
C TYR A 94 -23.34 25.26 -10.98
N PHE A 95 -23.61 24.03 -10.59
CA PHE A 95 -22.71 23.19 -9.81
C PHE A 95 -22.54 21.84 -10.51
N SER A 96 -21.31 21.36 -10.59
CA SER A 96 -21.02 20.03 -11.13
C SER A 96 -19.89 19.38 -10.36
N LYS A 97 -20.03 18.09 -10.04
CA LYS A 97 -18.97 17.29 -9.43
C LYS A 97 -18.85 15.95 -10.14
N SER A 98 -17.69 15.69 -10.74
CA SER A 98 -17.33 14.36 -11.21
C SER A 98 -17.24 13.40 -10.02
N LEU A 99 -17.91 12.26 -10.14
CA LEU A 99 -17.73 11.16 -9.21
C LEU A 99 -16.48 10.42 -9.68
N ASP A 100 -15.35 10.62 -9.00
CA ASP A 100 -14.20 9.77 -9.21
C ASP A 100 -14.66 8.33 -8.91
N ASN A 101 -14.80 7.51 -9.95
CA ASN A 101 -15.29 6.11 -9.98
C ASN A 101 -14.44 5.15 -9.13
N VAL A 102 -14.29 5.47 -7.85
CA VAL A 102 -13.37 4.87 -6.90
C VAL A 102 -14.25 4.00 -6.01
N LEU A 103 -14.41 2.75 -6.43
CA LEU A 103 -15.15 1.77 -5.65
C LEU A 103 -14.28 1.27 -4.49
N TYR A 104 -14.86 1.23 -3.30
CA TYR A 104 -14.25 0.59 -2.13
C TYR A 104 -15.05 -0.65 -1.75
N ARG A 105 -14.35 -1.69 -1.30
CA ARG A 105 -14.98 -2.81 -0.58
C ARG A 105 -14.62 -2.79 0.89
N LYS A 106 -15.59 -3.13 1.72
CA LYS A 106 -15.36 -3.44 3.13
C LYS A 106 -14.94 -4.89 3.25
N TRP A 107 -13.77 -5.15 3.84
CA TRP A 107 -13.33 -6.49 4.19
C TRP A 107 -13.39 -6.68 5.70
N GLU A 108 -14.09 -7.73 6.14
CA GLU A 108 -14.22 -8.14 7.52
C GLU A 108 -13.45 -9.45 7.72
N SER A 109 -12.75 -9.57 8.85
CA SER A 109 -12.04 -10.80 9.22
C SER A 109 -12.91 -11.59 10.18
N ASP A 110 -13.10 -12.88 9.91
CA ASP A 110 -13.88 -13.76 10.78
C ASP A 110 -13.30 -13.73 12.21
N GLY A 111 -14.12 -13.32 13.18
CA GLY A 111 -13.78 -13.33 14.61
C GLY A 111 -13.13 -12.06 15.18
N VAL A 112 -12.92 -10.99 14.40
CA VAL A 112 -12.39 -9.71 14.93
C VAL A 112 -13.30 -8.55 14.49
N THR A 113 -13.68 -7.67 15.41
CA THR A 113 -14.45 -6.42 15.18
C THR A 113 -13.69 -5.37 14.33
N SER A 114 -12.61 -5.75 13.64
CA SER A 114 -11.84 -4.87 12.76
C SER A 114 -12.25 -5.08 11.32
N TYR A 115 -12.75 -4.03 10.68
CA TYR A 115 -12.94 -3.98 9.23
C TYR A 115 -11.84 -3.14 8.59
N ARG A 116 -11.57 -3.38 7.31
CA ARG A 116 -10.72 -2.48 6.51
C ARG A 116 -11.34 -2.17 5.15
N TRP A 117 -11.15 -0.94 4.72
CA TRP A 117 -11.53 -0.49 3.39
C TRP A 117 -10.42 -0.81 2.40
N GLN A 118 -10.79 -1.46 1.30
CA GLN A 118 -9.88 -1.77 0.20
C GLN A 118 -10.37 -1.08 -1.07
N LEU A 119 -9.49 -0.31 -1.69
CA LEU A 119 -9.73 0.30 -2.97
C LEU A 119 -9.80 -0.79 -4.05
N ILE A 120 -10.91 -0.82 -4.81
CA ILE A 120 -11.06 -1.70 -5.96
C ILE A 120 -10.30 -1.08 -7.14
N LEU A 121 -9.23 -1.76 -7.56
CA LEU A 121 -8.33 -1.27 -8.59
C LEU A 121 -8.81 -1.65 -10.00
N PRO A 122 -8.88 -0.70 -10.94
CA PRO A 122 -8.99 -1.00 -12.37
C PRO A 122 -7.76 -1.78 -12.87
N LYS A 123 -7.96 -2.65 -13.87
CA LYS A 123 -6.87 -3.49 -14.44
C LYS A 123 -5.66 -2.68 -14.91
N SER A 124 -5.88 -1.48 -15.42
CA SER A 124 -4.83 -0.58 -15.91
C SER A 124 -3.86 -0.11 -14.83
N ARG A 125 -4.29 -0.06 -13.56
CA ARG A 125 -3.50 0.44 -12.43
C ARG A 125 -2.79 -0.66 -11.65
N ILE A 126 -3.09 -1.94 -11.91
CA ILE A 126 -2.48 -3.08 -11.24
C ILE A 126 -0.93 -3.04 -11.32
N PRO A 127 -0.30 -2.76 -12.49
CA PRO A 127 1.15 -2.75 -12.58
C PRO A 127 1.81 -1.69 -11.70
N GLU A 128 1.16 -0.53 -11.48
CA GLU A 128 1.67 0.54 -10.62
C GLU A 128 1.71 0.07 -9.16
N VAL A 129 0.63 -0.52 -8.67
CA VAL A 129 0.56 -1.05 -7.30
C VAL A 129 1.51 -2.22 -7.09
N LEU A 130 1.65 -3.13 -8.05
CA LEU A 130 2.58 -4.26 -7.94
C LEU A 130 4.04 -3.78 -7.90
N ARG A 131 4.40 -2.79 -8.71
CA ARG A 131 5.74 -2.18 -8.68
C ARG A 131 6.03 -1.52 -7.33
N GLU A 132 5.10 -0.79 -6.77
CA GLU A 132 5.28 -0.16 -5.44
C GLU A 132 5.36 -1.18 -4.30
N THR A 133 4.54 -2.24 -4.36
CA THR A 133 4.48 -3.25 -3.30
C THR A 133 5.62 -4.26 -3.37
N HIS A 134 6.16 -4.53 -4.56
CA HIS A 134 7.24 -5.48 -4.81
C HIS A 134 8.61 -4.81 -5.01
N ASP A 135 8.72 -3.84 -5.93
CA ASP A 135 10.01 -3.31 -6.44
C ASP A 135 10.56 -2.13 -5.64
N SER A 136 9.83 -1.63 -4.63
CA SER A 136 10.27 -0.45 -3.89
C SER A 136 11.66 -0.66 -3.22
N PRO A 137 12.62 0.27 -3.41
CA PRO A 137 14.00 0.14 -2.92
C PRO A 137 14.11 -0.03 -1.40
N SER A 138 13.16 0.52 -0.65
CA SER A 138 13.08 0.38 0.81
C SER A 138 12.47 -0.97 1.27
N ARG A 139 11.95 -1.77 0.32
CA ARG A 139 11.09 -2.95 0.56
C ARG A 139 11.70 -4.27 0.07
N GLY A 140 12.79 -4.25 -0.68
CA GLY A 140 13.67 -5.41 -0.87
C GLY A 140 13.08 -6.59 -1.66
N HIS A 141 12.27 -6.35 -2.70
CA HIS A 141 11.71 -7.40 -3.56
C HIS A 141 11.03 -8.54 -2.77
N PHE A 142 9.99 -8.19 -2.01
CA PHE A 142 9.30 -9.16 -1.16
C PHE A 142 8.82 -10.41 -1.92
N GLY A 143 8.93 -11.57 -1.26
CA GLY A 143 8.33 -12.80 -1.74
C GLY A 143 6.79 -12.74 -1.72
N VAL A 144 6.16 -13.62 -2.51
CA VAL A 144 4.72 -13.67 -2.78
C VAL A 144 3.85 -13.40 -1.53
N MET A 145 4.09 -14.09 -0.42
CA MET A 145 3.24 -13.95 0.78
C MET A 145 3.28 -12.54 1.38
N LYS A 146 4.47 -11.91 1.47
CA LYS A 146 4.62 -10.56 2.02
C LYS A 146 4.02 -9.52 1.06
N THR A 147 4.23 -9.67 -0.25
CA THR A 147 3.63 -8.80 -1.27
C THR A 147 2.10 -8.89 -1.25
N MET A 148 1.56 -10.11 -1.15
CA MET A 148 0.12 -10.37 -1.04
C MET A 148 -0.48 -9.70 0.18
N SER A 149 0.13 -9.92 1.35
CA SER A 149 -0.39 -9.42 2.62
C SER A 149 -0.43 -7.88 2.61
N LYS A 150 0.62 -7.23 2.12
CA LYS A 150 0.68 -5.77 2.01
C LYS A 150 -0.30 -5.21 1.00
N THR A 151 -0.43 -5.86 -0.17
CA THR A 151 -1.37 -5.42 -1.20
C THR A 151 -2.80 -5.44 -0.65
N ARG A 152 -3.17 -6.51 0.07
CA ARG A 152 -4.47 -6.66 0.73
C ARG A 152 -4.67 -5.72 1.93
N GLU A 153 -3.71 -4.91 2.34
CA GLU A 153 -3.99 -3.89 3.35
C GLU A 153 -4.83 -2.74 2.79
N ARG A 154 -4.67 -2.41 1.50
CA ARG A 154 -5.26 -1.21 0.89
C ARG A 154 -5.99 -1.44 -0.42
N PHE A 155 -5.71 -2.55 -1.12
CA PHE A 155 -6.16 -2.75 -2.49
C PHE A 155 -6.87 -4.08 -2.68
N TYR A 156 -7.73 -4.14 -3.69
CA TYR A 156 -8.35 -5.34 -4.21
C TYR A 156 -8.58 -5.26 -5.71
N TRP A 157 -8.46 -6.39 -6.41
CA TRP A 157 -8.97 -6.58 -7.76
C TRP A 157 -9.23 -8.08 -8.00
N ASP A 158 -9.94 -8.40 -9.07
CA ASP A 158 -10.16 -9.80 -9.47
C ASP A 158 -8.83 -10.49 -9.75
N ARG A 159 -8.65 -11.73 -9.25
CA ARG A 159 -7.40 -12.51 -9.37
C ARG A 159 -6.13 -11.85 -8.80
N LEU A 160 -6.27 -10.94 -7.83
CA LEU A 160 -5.13 -10.35 -7.09
C LEU A 160 -4.07 -11.37 -6.71
N SER A 161 -4.48 -12.55 -6.23
CA SER A 161 -3.53 -13.59 -5.83
C SER A 161 -2.67 -14.10 -6.98
N ALA A 162 -3.28 -14.38 -8.13
CA ALA A 162 -2.59 -14.90 -9.30
C ALA A 162 -1.64 -13.85 -9.91
N ASP A 163 -2.06 -12.59 -9.93
CA ASP A 163 -1.25 -11.50 -10.48
C ASP A 163 -0.02 -11.21 -9.61
N VAL A 164 -0.17 -11.20 -8.28
CA VAL A 164 0.96 -11.07 -7.34
C VAL A 164 1.95 -12.22 -7.51
N GLU A 165 1.45 -13.47 -7.63
CA GLU A 165 2.29 -14.65 -7.85
C GLU A 165 3.06 -14.57 -9.17
N LYS A 166 2.36 -14.19 -10.25
CA LYS A 166 2.95 -14.03 -11.59
C LYS A 166 4.03 -12.95 -11.57
N TRP A 167 3.73 -11.77 -11.02
CA TRP A 167 4.67 -10.65 -10.92
C TRP A 167 5.95 -11.02 -10.18
N CYS A 168 5.82 -11.65 -9.00
CA CYS A 168 6.97 -12.10 -8.21
C CYS A 168 7.78 -13.23 -8.89
N ARG A 169 7.18 -13.96 -9.85
CA ARG A 169 7.84 -15.03 -10.61
C ARG A 169 8.61 -14.46 -11.81
N GLU A 170 8.03 -13.49 -12.49
CA GLU A 170 8.59 -12.82 -13.67
C GLU A 170 9.63 -11.74 -13.31
N CYS A 171 9.75 -11.37 -12.04
CA CYS A 171 10.73 -10.39 -11.58
C CYS A 171 12.18 -10.81 -11.85
N HIS A 172 12.84 -10.05 -12.73
CA HIS A 172 14.23 -10.26 -13.12
C HIS A 172 15.23 -10.07 -11.97
N ALA A 173 14.92 -9.25 -10.96
CA ALA A 173 15.80 -9.10 -9.78
C ALA A 173 15.68 -10.28 -8.79
N CYS A 174 14.55 -10.98 -8.78
CA CYS A 174 14.33 -12.15 -7.91
C CYS A 174 14.76 -13.46 -8.56
N GLY A 175 14.57 -13.61 -9.88
CA GLY A 175 14.87 -14.83 -10.62
C GLY A 175 16.29 -15.37 -10.41
N PRO A 176 17.34 -14.55 -10.62
CA PRO A 176 18.74 -14.94 -10.45
C PRO A 176 19.12 -15.30 -9.01
N ARG A 177 18.40 -14.75 -8.02
CA ARG A 177 18.64 -15.03 -6.58
C ARG A 177 18.03 -16.36 -6.12
N LYS A 178 17.09 -16.91 -6.89
CA LYS A 178 16.54 -18.24 -6.62
C LYS A 178 17.50 -19.27 -7.19
N GLY A 179 18.40 -19.76 -6.33
CA GLY A 179 19.29 -20.88 -6.67
C GLY A 179 18.51 -22.11 -7.17
N PRO A 180 19.21 -23.11 -7.74
CA PRO A 180 18.59 -24.33 -8.23
C PRO A 180 17.66 -24.92 -7.16
N LYS A 181 16.47 -25.38 -7.54
CA LYS A 181 15.60 -26.17 -6.67
C LYS A 181 16.28 -27.52 -6.42
N THR A 182 17.27 -27.58 -5.55
CA THR A 182 17.82 -28.86 -5.10
C THR A 182 16.68 -29.62 -4.42
N ARG A 183 16.30 -30.74 -5.04
CA ARG A 183 15.07 -31.50 -4.78
C ARG A 183 15.21 -32.52 -3.64
N THR A 184 16.26 -32.41 -2.86
CA THR A 184 16.55 -33.32 -1.74
C THR A 184 16.83 -32.49 -0.50
N LYS A 185 15.79 -32.35 0.33
CA LYS A 185 15.90 -31.79 1.67
C LYS A 185 15.68 -32.95 2.64
N GLY A 186 16.77 -33.45 3.22
CA GLY A 186 16.69 -34.37 4.35
C GLY A 186 16.06 -33.69 5.56
N ARG A 187 15.50 -34.47 6.49
CA ARG A 187 14.88 -33.94 7.72
C ARG A 187 15.88 -33.12 8.53
N LEU A 188 15.40 -32.04 9.14
CA LEU A 188 16.23 -31.20 9.98
C LEU A 188 16.64 -31.98 11.24
N GLN A 189 17.93 -32.25 11.42
CA GLN A 189 18.41 -32.94 12.64
C GLN A 189 18.74 -31.90 13.72
N LEU A 190 18.34 -32.18 14.96
CA LEU A 190 18.80 -31.41 16.09
C LEU A 190 20.21 -31.89 16.41
N TYR A 191 21.19 -30.98 16.36
CA TYR A 191 22.54 -31.32 16.79
C TYR A 191 22.57 -31.30 18.32
N ASN A 192 22.80 -32.46 18.93
CA ASN A 192 23.05 -32.53 20.36
C ASN A 192 24.41 -31.87 20.66
N VAL A 193 24.43 -30.99 21.66
CA VAL A 193 25.63 -30.36 22.18
C VAL A 193 25.82 -30.93 23.59
N GLY A 194 26.92 -31.63 23.82
CA GLY A 194 27.21 -32.36 25.06
C GLY A 194 27.91 -31.53 26.13
N ALA A 195 28.52 -30.39 25.78
CA ALA A 195 29.21 -29.53 26.74
C ALA A 195 29.03 -28.03 26.45
N PRO A 196 29.06 -27.15 27.49
CA PRO A 196 29.14 -25.71 27.32
C PRO A 196 30.31 -25.30 26.42
N PHE A 197 30.10 -24.33 25.52
CA PHE A 197 31.06 -23.84 24.51
C PHE A 197 31.47 -24.81 23.40
N GLU A 198 30.95 -26.02 23.36
CA GLU A 198 31.25 -26.96 22.26
C GLU A 198 30.81 -26.43 20.89
N ARG A 199 29.77 -25.59 20.85
CA ARG A 199 29.44 -24.77 19.69
C ARG A 199 28.98 -23.38 20.09
N ILE A 200 29.46 -22.39 19.35
CA ILE A 200 29.04 -21.00 19.44
C ILE A 200 28.53 -20.61 18.06
N ALA A 201 27.25 -20.28 17.96
CA ALA A 201 26.66 -19.68 16.77
C ALA A 201 26.62 -18.17 16.96
N LEU A 202 27.26 -17.44 16.05
CA LEU A 202 27.28 -15.98 16.01
C LEU A 202 26.56 -15.53 14.74
N ASP A 203 25.65 -14.58 14.89
CA ASP A 203 24.96 -13.94 13.75
C ASP A 203 25.15 -12.43 13.83
N ILE A 204 25.37 -11.80 12.67
CA ILE A 204 25.59 -10.36 12.56
C ILE A 204 24.25 -9.71 12.24
N LEU A 205 23.64 -9.08 13.23
CA LEU A 205 22.39 -8.35 13.03
C LEU A 205 22.65 -6.93 12.51
N GLY A 206 22.17 -6.62 11.30
CA GLY A 206 22.10 -5.23 10.80
C GLY A 206 21.95 -5.10 9.27
N PRO A 207 21.65 -3.88 8.76
CA PRO A 207 21.44 -2.63 9.50
C PRO A 207 19.99 -2.50 10.02
N PHE A 208 19.85 -2.10 11.28
CA PHE A 208 18.54 -1.84 11.87
C PHE A 208 17.98 -0.48 11.44
N PRO A 209 16.65 -0.36 11.21
CA PRO A 209 16.03 0.92 10.91
C PRO A 209 16.20 1.88 12.08
N VAL A 210 16.60 3.10 11.74
CA VAL A 210 16.84 4.17 12.70
C VAL A 210 15.53 4.95 12.85
N THR A 211 15.07 5.19 14.09
CA THR A 211 13.95 6.09 14.33
C THR A 211 14.28 7.51 13.81
N THR A 212 13.28 8.36 13.60
CA THR A 212 13.45 9.76 13.16
C THR A 212 14.40 10.59 14.04
N LYS A 213 14.76 10.10 15.23
CA LYS A 213 15.70 10.72 16.18
C LYS A 213 17.02 9.95 16.37
N GLY A 214 17.38 9.01 15.49
CA GLY A 214 18.69 8.35 15.55
C GLY A 214 18.77 7.08 16.42
N ASN A 215 17.69 6.69 17.12
CA ASN A 215 17.73 5.56 18.06
C ASN A 215 17.43 4.22 17.36
N LYS A 216 18.19 3.18 17.73
CA LYS A 216 18.02 1.77 17.27
C LYS A 216 17.22 1.00 18.32
N SER A 217 15.92 0.79 18.09
CA SER A 217 15.03 0.11 19.05
C SER A 217 14.05 -0.89 18.41
N ALA A 218 14.38 -1.43 17.22
CA ALA A 218 13.52 -2.38 16.55
C ALA A 218 13.50 -3.73 17.30
N GLU A 219 12.30 -4.26 17.55
CA GLU A 219 12.11 -5.60 18.11
C GLU A 219 12.54 -6.68 17.11
N HIS A 220 13.20 -7.72 17.61
CA HIS A 220 13.52 -8.89 16.82
C HIS A 220 12.27 -9.76 16.59
N GLU A 221 12.03 -10.21 15.34
CA GLU A 221 10.76 -10.82 14.92
C GLU A 221 10.38 -12.08 15.72
N ALA A 222 11.37 -12.90 16.08
CA ALA A 222 11.14 -14.14 16.83
C ALA A 222 10.96 -13.91 18.34
N THR A 223 11.76 -13.02 18.93
CA THR A 223 11.80 -12.82 20.39
C THR A 223 10.86 -11.70 20.86
N ARG A 224 10.48 -10.77 19.97
CA ARG A 224 9.74 -9.52 20.29
C ARG A 224 10.43 -8.64 21.32
N LEU A 225 11.74 -8.79 21.45
CA LEU A 225 12.58 -8.01 22.35
C LEU A 225 13.55 -7.17 21.51
N THR A 226 13.89 -6.00 22.02
CA THR A 226 14.92 -5.15 21.42
C THR A 226 16.32 -5.65 21.80
N PRO A 227 17.36 -5.37 20.99
CA PRO A 227 18.74 -5.68 21.36
C PRO A 227 19.17 -5.05 22.69
N ALA A 228 18.65 -3.86 23.01
CA ALA A 228 18.96 -3.17 24.26
C ALA A 228 18.38 -3.90 25.49
N GLU A 229 17.17 -4.43 25.38
CA GLU A 229 16.57 -5.24 26.46
C GLU A 229 17.34 -6.54 26.66
N MET A 230 17.78 -7.20 25.58
CA MET A 230 18.56 -8.42 25.68
C MET A 230 19.95 -8.20 26.29
N LEU A 231 20.59 -7.06 26.03
CA LEU A 231 21.95 -6.76 26.51
C LEU A 231 21.97 -6.11 27.89
N PHE A 232 21.05 -5.19 28.16
CA PHE A 232 21.07 -4.34 29.36
C PHE A 232 19.89 -4.60 30.30
N GLY A 233 19.01 -5.53 29.94
CA GLY A 233 17.78 -5.82 30.66
C GLY A 233 16.76 -4.67 30.62
N ARG A 234 17.00 -3.62 29.83
CA ARG A 234 16.16 -2.41 29.79
C ARG A 234 16.17 -1.76 28.41
N THR A 235 15.11 -1.02 28.12
CA THR A 235 15.06 -0.14 26.95
C THR A 235 16.10 0.99 27.07
N LEU A 236 16.62 1.47 25.93
CA LEU A 236 17.51 2.63 25.90
C LEU A 236 16.82 3.85 26.51
N ARG A 237 17.59 4.69 27.20
CA ARG A 237 17.10 6.01 27.63
C ARG A 237 16.88 6.88 26.40
N LEU A 238 15.66 7.38 26.24
CA LEU A 238 15.30 8.33 25.21
C LEU A 238 15.63 9.76 25.69
N PRO A 239 15.83 10.73 24.78
CA PRO A 239 16.07 12.12 25.18
C PRO A 239 14.99 12.71 26.10
N CYS A 240 13.73 12.29 25.95
CA CYS A 240 12.65 12.68 26.86
C CYS A 240 12.82 12.09 28.28
N ASP A 241 13.39 10.89 28.42
CA ASP A 241 13.65 10.29 29.73
C ASP A 241 14.74 11.06 30.51
N ILE A 242 15.64 11.74 29.80
CA ILE A 242 16.67 12.60 30.39
C ILE A 242 16.05 13.94 30.82
N LEU A 243 15.15 14.49 29.99
CA LEU A 243 14.52 15.79 30.23
C LEU A 243 13.42 15.76 31.30
N PHE A 244 12.67 14.67 31.38
CA PHE A 244 11.49 14.56 32.25
C PHE A 244 11.63 13.49 33.35
N GLY A 245 12.74 12.74 33.36
CA GLY A 245 12.93 11.59 34.25
C GLY A 245 12.04 10.40 33.87
N ARG A 246 12.33 9.23 34.46
CA ARG A 246 11.42 8.08 34.47
C ARG A 246 10.87 7.90 35.89
N PRO A 247 9.66 7.32 36.06
CA PRO A 247 9.20 6.86 37.36
C PRO A 247 10.26 5.98 38.02
N ASN A 248 10.53 6.21 39.30
CA ASN A 248 11.68 5.65 40.01
C ASN A 248 11.63 4.12 40.10
N GLU A 249 12.52 3.46 39.35
CA GLU A 249 13.14 2.19 39.77
C GLU A 249 14.55 2.51 40.31
N THR A 250 14.67 3.46 41.23
CA THR A 250 15.95 3.72 41.89
C THR A 250 16.14 2.65 42.97
N PRO A 251 17.02 1.66 42.77
CA PRO A 251 17.31 0.67 43.79
C PRO A 251 17.90 1.38 45.02
N SER A 252 17.56 0.91 46.21
CA SER A 252 18.01 1.52 47.46
C SER A 252 19.51 1.32 47.69
N SER A 253 20.12 0.35 47.00
CA SER A 253 21.56 0.10 47.03
C SER A 253 22.12 -0.47 45.72
N PRO A 254 23.43 -0.34 45.45
CA PRO A 254 24.09 -1.00 44.32
C PRO A 254 23.91 -2.53 44.30
N ASN A 255 23.88 -3.19 45.47
CA ASN A 255 23.67 -4.65 45.54
C ASN A 255 22.26 -5.05 45.11
N GLU A 256 21.25 -4.26 45.51
CA GLU A 256 19.87 -4.47 45.07
C GLU A 256 19.73 -4.26 43.56
N TYR A 257 20.42 -3.25 43.00
CA TYR A 257 20.48 -3.04 41.56
C TYR A 257 21.02 -4.26 40.81
N MET A 258 22.14 -4.82 41.28
CA MET A 258 22.78 -5.97 40.62
C MET A 258 21.89 -7.20 40.65
N LYS A 259 21.26 -7.52 41.80
CA LYS A 259 20.31 -8.63 41.90
C LYS A 259 19.09 -8.45 40.99
N ASN A 260 18.54 -7.24 40.94
CA ASN A 260 17.41 -6.93 40.07
C ASN A 260 17.81 -6.99 38.58
N LEU A 261 19.03 -6.57 38.24
CA LEU A 261 19.55 -6.68 36.87
C LEU A 261 19.72 -8.14 36.45
N GLU A 262 20.31 -8.97 37.32
CA GLU A 262 20.51 -10.40 37.10
C GLU A 262 19.19 -11.12 36.88
N ALA A 263 18.22 -10.98 37.80
CA ALA A 263 16.91 -11.60 37.67
C ALA A 263 16.15 -11.17 36.39
N ARG A 264 16.26 -9.88 36.00
CA ARG A 264 15.65 -9.39 34.76
C ARG A 264 16.32 -9.99 33.53
N LEU A 265 17.65 -10.05 33.48
CA LEU A 265 18.37 -10.64 32.35
C LEU A 265 18.09 -12.13 32.22
N GLU A 266 18.06 -12.87 33.34
CA GLU A 266 17.69 -14.28 33.35
C GLU A 266 16.29 -14.51 32.78
N SER A 267 15.30 -13.72 33.23
CA SER A 267 13.92 -13.78 32.74
C SER A 267 13.82 -13.45 31.24
N ILE A 268 14.44 -12.35 30.80
CA ILE A 268 14.47 -11.92 29.40
C ILE A 268 15.12 -13.00 28.51
N HIS A 269 16.23 -13.58 28.95
CA HIS A 269 16.94 -14.61 28.19
C HIS A 269 16.19 -15.94 28.19
N ALA A 270 15.54 -16.31 29.30
CA ALA A 270 14.67 -17.48 29.35
C ALA A 270 13.50 -17.36 28.37
N PHE A 271 12.82 -16.21 28.39
CA PHE A 271 11.74 -15.90 27.45
C PHE A 271 12.23 -15.92 25.99
N ALA A 272 13.39 -15.31 25.70
CA ALA A 272 13.96 -15.31 24.36
C ALA A 272 14.32 -16.72 23.88
N ARG A 273 14.90 -17.56 24.75
CA ARG A 273 15.21 -18.98 24.44
C ARG A 273 13.96 -19.76 24.12
N GLU A 274 12.90 -19.62 24.90
CA GLU A 274 11.61 -20.28 24.66
C GLU A 274 11.00 -19.85 23.32
N ARG A 275 10.98 -18.54 23.05
CA ARG A 275 10.45 -17.99 21.79
C ARG A 275 11.25 -18.44 20.57
N ASN A 276 12.59 -18.48 20.70
CA ASN A 276 13.47 -19.00 19.66
C ASN A 276 13.26 -20.51 19.45
N LYS A 277 13.04 -21.29 20.52
CA LYS A 277 12.70 -22.71 20.43
C LYS A 277 11.39 -22.92 19.67
N LEU A 278 10.33 -22.20 20.04
CA LEU A 278 9.03 -22.27 19.35
C LEU A 278 9.10 -21.80 17.89
N ALA A 279 9.94 -20.80 17.59
CA ALA A 279 10.17 -20.36 16.21
C ALA A 279 10.93 -21.43 15.40
N SER A 280 11.96 -22.04 16.00
CA SER A 280 12.74 -23.14 15.42
C SER A 280 11.87 -24.36 15.17
N GLU A 281 11.02 -24.76 16.12
CA GLU A 281 10.08 -25.88 15.97
C GLU A 281 9.06 -25.63 14.87
N ARG A 282 8.47 -24.44 14.80
CA ARG A 282 7.56 -24.06 13.70
C ARG A 282 8.27 -24.11 12.35
N MET A 283 9.49 -23.59 12.28
CA MET A 283 10.31 -23.63 11.08
C MET A 283 10.66 -25.06 10.68
N LYS A 284 11.02 -25.92 11.65
CA LYS A 284 11.28 -27.34 11.45
C LYS A 284 10.05 -28.07 10.92
N THR A 285 8.88 -27.88 11.52
CA THR A 285 7.62 -28.49 11.04
C THR A 285 7.30 -28.08 9.61
N LEU A 286 7.42 -26.78 9.29
CA LEU A 286 7.23 -26.27 7.92
C LEU A 286 8.25 -26.85 6.94
N TYR A 287 9.51 -26.97 7.37
CA TYR A 287 10.59 -27.52 6.56
C TYR A 287 10.40 -29.02 6.30
N ASP A 288 10.17 -29.80 7.36
CA ASP A 288 10.01 -31.25 7.33
C ASP A 288 8.73 -31.67 6.59
N SER A 289 7.68 -30.84 6.59
CA SER A 289 6.48 -31.06 5.75
C SER A 289 6.80 -31.10 4.25
N ARG A 290 7.94 -30.57 3.84
CA ARG A 290 8.43 -30.51 2.45
C ARG A 290 9.67 -31.40 2.24
N ALA A 291 10.09 -32.16 3.26
CA ALA A 291 11.22 -33.07 3.19
C ALA A 291 10.81 -34.40 2.54
N THR A 292 11.70 -34.95 1.73
CA THR A 292 11.52 -36.26 1.09
C THR A 292 12.20 -37.34 1.94
N ASN A 293 11.48 -38.42 2.27
CA ASN A 293 12.08 -39.58 2.95
C ASN A 293 12.94 -40.34 1.94
N HIS A 294 14.26 -40.32 2.12
CA HIS A 294 15.17 -41.25 1.47
C HIS A 294 15.93 -42.00 2.57
N GLN A 295 15.81 -43.33 2.57
CA GLN A 295 16.73 -44.19 3.31
C GLN A 295 17.99 -44.34 2.46
N PHE A 296 19.09 -43.73 2.87
CA PHE A 296 20.39 -44.07 2.33
C PHE A 296 20.78 -45.42 2.95
N LYS A 297 20.88 -46.46 2.12
CA LYS A 297 21.59 -47.68 2.50
C LYS A 297 23.07 -47.37 2.35
N GLU A 298 23.76 -47.22 3.47
CA GLU A 298 25.22 -47.25 3.48
C GLU A 298 25.64 -48.71 3.25
N GLU A 299 26.06 -49.02 2.03
CA GLU A 299 26.86 -50.22 1.79
C GLU A 299 28.30 -49.89 2.18
N TYR A 300 28.73 -50.41 3.32
CA TYR A 300 30.13 -50.41 3.71
C TYR A 300 30.87 -51.39 2.79
N SER A 301 31.80 -50.88 1.96
CA SER A 301 32.83 -51.68 1.29
C SER A 301 34.05 -51.83 2.18
#